data_AF-A0A1M5K2I0-F1
#
_entry.id   AF-A0A1M5K2I0-F1
#
_cell.length_a   1.000
_cell.length_b   1.000
_cell.length_c   1.000
_cell.angle_alpha   90.00
_cell.angle_beta   90.00
_cell.angle_gamma   90.00
#
_symmetry.space_group_name_H-M   'P 1'
#
loop_
_entity.id
_entity.type
_entity.pdbx_description
1 polymer ?
#
loop_
_entity_poly.entity_id
_entity_poly.type
_entity_poly.pdbx_seq_one_letter_code
_entity_poly.pdbx_strand_id
1 'polypeptide(L)'
;MTNIYYHKSAEYVHIIRFYENKTVIGISYKLTEKLTEKLAEKTTENINKWFDYNLKSLRSICGFGKYFTIGNKIIFELKIREGTVIYEGKINSNNQIILNSKSLINNFKSFNKKYFSIENFAFQSDNDCEEEYLNLQFNEPGDNYPILLIPKAITKKILYDISTFEIIKTLKMVPPKFKEISEPDYPNQQKKITTEKIEFESNGCVTIAQIPMICFFIYIFIYCISNNKEEISILFLLLSIFSIFTFLKFRTKTEYKTVYSSKTSYEKEIENYNLEIEKIKKQRNSLEEEYLIQHKIFENELSKDIEFHKNKIYLNSIKPIKQGVKSNEKIKRGKSELFFLSHLIKKFGSQIKMDYKLDLNSYSYYPDFVFICEKTNLHIDIEVDEPYSLIDKTPIHYINSNDDERNNCFIENNWIVLRFSEVQVLNNVNNCIEVIENIINSINNRTLNINIFIPKDSRWTYEEALVHSYQDYRK
;
A
#
# COMPACT_ATOMS: atom_id res chain seq x y z
N MET A 1 22.32 3.23 -9.04
CA MET A 1 21.32 2.78 -8.03
C MET A 1 21.95 3.03 -6.69
N THR A 2 21.44 4.05 -5.99
CA THR A 2 21.98 4.58 -4.72
C THR A 2 20.93 4.45 -3.63
N ASN A 3 20.37 3.25 -3.51
CA ASN A 3 19.19 3.03 -2.69
C ASN A 3 19.50 2.02 -1.60
N ILE A 4 18.82 2.18 -0.46
CA ILE A 4 18.86 1.28 0.68
C ILE A 4 17.54 0.51 0.69
N TYR A 5 17.62 -0.79 0.87
CA TYR A 5 16.48 -1.68 0.95
C TYR A 5 16.55 -2.51 2.22
N TYR A 6 15.39 -2.87 2.77
CA TYR A 6 15.34 -3.72 3.96
C TYR A 6 14.31 -4.84 3.83
N HIS A 7 14.52 -5.90 4.62
CA HIS A 7 13.60 -7.00 4.82
C HIS A 7 13.62 -7.39 6.30
N LYS A 8 12.45 -7.42 6.95
CA LYS A 8 12.28 -7.83 8.34
C LYS A 8 11.73 -9.26 8.38
N SER A 9 12.36 -10.12 9.17
CA SER A 9 11.83 -11.43 9.59
C SER A 9 11.51 -11.39 11.09
N ALA A 10 11.02 -12.49 11.65
CA ALA A 10 10.72 -12.58 13.09
C ALA A 10 11.96 -12.33 13.97
N GLU A 11 13.15 -12.76 13.51
CA GLU A 11 14.37 -12.71 14.31
C GLU A 11 15.41 -11.70 13.80
N TYR A 12 15.30 -11.24 12.56
CA TYR A 12 16.34 -10.43 11.93
C TYR A 12 15.80 -9.28 11.07
N VAL A 13 16.57 -8.20 11.00
CA VAL A 13 16.45 -7.16 9.97
C VAL A 13 17.63 -7.27 9.03
N HIS A 14 17.36 -7.44 7.75
CA HIS A 14 18.35 -7.45 6.69
C HIS A 14 18.29 -6.14 5.93
N ILE A 15 19.41 -5.42 5.80
CA ILE A 15 19.51 -4.15 5.10
C ILE A 15 20.55 -4.27 3.99
N ILE A 16 20.23 -3.79 2.79
CA ILE A 16 21.08 -3.86 1.61
C ILE A 16 21.20 -2.46 1.03
N ARG A 17 22.43 -1.98 0.85
CA ARG A 17 22.73 -0.69 0.21
C ARG A 17 23.46 -0.90 -1.10
N PHE A 18 22.94 -0.27 -2.14
CA PHE A 18 23.57 -0.21 -3.47
C PHE A 18 24.26 1.14 -3.66
N TYR A 19 25.43 1.13 -4.29
CA TYR A 19 26.23 2.31 -4.60
C TYR A 19 26.43 2.48 -6.11
N GLU A 20 26.69 3.71 -6.58
CA GLU A 20 26.88 4.02 -8.01
C GLU A 20 28.02 3.21 -8.65
N ASN A 21 29.10 3.00 -7.90
CA ASN A 21 30.28 2.25 -8.34
C ASN A 21 30.07 0.71 -8.38
N LYS A 22 28.81 0.28 -8.52
CA LYS A 22 28.37 -1.12 -8.56
C LYS A 22 28.68 -1.93 -7.30
N THR A 23 29.00 -1.28 -6.19
CA THR A 23 29.20 -1.94 -4.90
C THR A 23 27.86 -2.19 -4.22
N VAL A 24 27.74 -3.32 -3.54
CA VAL A 24 26.62 -3.65 -2.67
C VAL A 24 27.15 -4.06 -1.30
N ILE A 25 26.50 -3.56 -0.26
CA ILE A 25 26.77 -3.93 1.14
C ILE A 25 25.47 -4.46 1.73
N GLY A 26 25.51 -5.64 2.33
CA GLY A 26 24.40 -6.20 3.09
C GLY A 26 24.76 -6.33 4.57
N ILE A 27 23.84 -5.97 5.45
CA ILE A 27 24.00 -6.11 6.90
C ILE A 27 22.78 -6.85 7.44
N SER A 28 23.00 -7.77 8.39
CA SER A 28 21.92 -8.49 9.07
C SER A 28 22.04 -8.28 10.56
N TYR A 29 21.00 -7.74 11.19
CA TYR A 29 20.95 -7.57 12.64
C TYR A 29 19.92 -8.51 13.25
N LYS A 30 20.25 -9.12 14.39
CA LYS A 30 19.26 -9.82 15.21
C LYS A 30 18.37 -8.78 15.90
N LEU A 31 17.06 -8.94 15.80
CA LEU A 31 16.11 -8.10 16.52
C LEU A 31 16.29 -8.33 18.03
N THR A 32 16.65 -7.27 18.73
CA THR A 32 16.67 -7.17 20.20
C THR A 32 15.85 -5.95 20.59
N GLU A 33 15.25 -5.91 21.79
CA GLU A 33 14.43 -4.77 22.26
C GLU A 33 15.13 -3.42 22.03
N LYS A 34 16.41 -3.34 22.40
CA LYS A 34 17.26 -2.14 22.23
C LYS A 34 17.55 -1.75 20.76
N LEU A 35 17.55 -2.71 19.84
CA LEU A 35 17.73 -2.43 18.41
C LEU A 35 16.42 -1.96 17.78
N THR A 36 15.30 -2.49 18.25
CA THR A 36 13.96 -2.06 17.85
C THR A 36 13.74 -0.59 18.26
N GLU A 37 14.09 -0.22 19.49
CA GLU A 37 14.09 1.19 19.95
C GLU A 37 15.00 2.09 19.09
N LYS A 38 16.22 1.63 18.78
CA LYS A 38 17.14 2.41 17.91
C LYS A 38 16.70 2.53 16.46
N LEU A 39 15.97 1.54 15.94
CA LEU A 39 15.36 1.59 14.61
C LEU A 39 14.17 2.54 14.58
N ALA A 40 13.41 2.62 15.68
CA ALA A 40 12.31 3.57 15.86
C ALA A 40 12.80 5.02 16.04
N GLU A 41 13.98 5.22 16.66
CA GLU A 41 14.40 6.55 17.10
C GLU A 41 14.89 7.55 16.03
N LYS A 42 15.15 7.22 14.74
CA LYS A 42 15.51 8.26 13.71
C LYS A 42 15.75 7.81 12.25
N THR A 43 15.23 8.67 11.35
CA THR A 43 15.68 9.17 10.01
C THR A 43 16.78 8.46 9.20
N THR A 44 16.66 8.54 7.86
CA THR A 44 17.61 8.07 6.82
C THR A 44 19.08 8.45 7.09
N GLU A 45 19.32 9.58 7.77
CA GLU A 45 20.65 10.08 8.12
C GLU A 45 21.41 9.15 9.11
N ASN A 46 20.70 8.48 10.02
CA ASN A 46 21.31 7.53 10.96
C ASN A 46 21.60 6.17 10.34
N ILE A 47 20.78 5.73 9.39
CA ILE A 47 21.00 4.47 8.67
C ILE A 47 22.21 4.59 7.76
N ASN A 48 22.45 5.76 7.15
CA ASN A 48 23.67 6.00 6.39
C ASN A 48 24.93 5.79 7.25
N LYS A 49 24.92 6.26 8.51
CA LYS A 49 26.03 6.06 9.44
C LYS A 49 26.34 4.59 9.74
N TRP A 50 25.36 3.69 9.61
CA TRP A 50 25.59 2.24 9.80
C TRP A 50 26.51 1.66 8.72
N PHE A 51 26.55 2.30 7.55
CA PHE A 51 27.47 1.95 6.48
C PHE A 51 28.78 2.76 6.53
N ASP A 52 28.82 3.88 7.26
CA ASP A 52 30.00 4.75 7.40
C ASP A 52 30.92 4.35 8.58
N TYR A 53 30.37 3.72 9.63
CA TYR A 53 31.16 3.30 10.81
C TYR A 53 32.17 2.21 10.45
N ASN A 54 33.43 2.63 10.24
CA ASN A 54 34.66 1.84 10.15
C ASN A 54 34.44 0.33 9.86
N LEU A 55 34.13 0.02 8.60
CA LEU A 55 33.83 -1.31 8.04
C LEU A 55 34.83 -2.43 8.39
N LYS A 56 35.98 -2.09 8.99
CA LYS A 56 36.97 -3.04 9.51
C LYS A 56 36.51 -3.77 10.78
N SER A 57 35.72 -3.16 11.67
CA SER A 57 35.28 -3.79 12.93
C SER A 57 34.03 -4.66 12.80
N LEU A 58 33.23 -4.48 11.74
CA LEU A 58 31.94 -5.15 11.52
C LEU A 58 31.98 -6.31 10.51
N ARG A 59 33.19 -6.78 10.13
CA ARG A 59 33.38 -7.84 9.12
C ARG A 59 32.68 -9.17 9.42
N SER A 60 32.30 -9.42 10.67
CA SER A 60 31.53 -10.62 11.04
C SER A 60 30.03 -10.53 10.74
N ILE A 61 29.50 -9.34 10.43
CA ILE A 61 28.04 -9.10 10.29
C ILE A 61 27.70 -8.48 8.92
N CYS A 62 28.71 -7.94 8.21
CA CYS A 62 28.54 -7.26 6.94
C CYS A 62 29.05 -8.12 5.76
N GLY A 63 28.22 -8.25 4.73
CA GLY A 63 28.57 -8.85 3.45
C GLY A 63 28.90 -7.79 2.41
N PHE A 64 29.91 -8.05 1.59
CA PHE A 64 30.35 -7.14 0.51
C PHE A 64 30.35 -7.84 -0.84
N GLY A 65 30.01 -7.08 -1.89
CA GLY A 65 30.22 -7.54 -3.25
C GLY A 65 29.93 -6.51 -4.32
N LYS A 66 29.76 -7.02 -5.54
CA LYS A 66 29.40 -6.24 -6.72
C LYS A 66 28.04 -6.69 -7.26
N TYR A 67 27.29 -5.76 -7.82
CA TYR A 67 25.99 -6.04 -8.42
C TYR A 67 25.95 -5.66 -9.90
N PHE A 68 25.10 -6.38 -10.63
CA PHE A 68 24.83 -6.19 -12.04
C PHE A 68 23.32 -6.04 -12.27
N THR A 69 22.95 -5.25 -13.26
CA THR A 69 21.55 -5.00 -13.63
C THR A 69 21.37 -5.18 -15.13
N ILE A 70 20.34 -5.91 -15.53
CA ILE A 70 19.94 -6.07 -16.93
C ILE A 70 18.43 -5.79 -17.02
N GLY A 71 18.06 -4.62 -17.55
CA GLY A 71 16.70 -4.11 -17.44
C GLY A 71 16.26 -4.00 -15.96
N ASN A 72 15.17 -4.67 -15.60
CA ASN A 72 14.68 -4.73 -14.22
C ASN A 72 15.28 -5.87 -13.39
N LYS A 73 16.14 -6.74 -13.95
CA LYS A 73 16.79 -7.82 -13.21
C LYS A 73 18.01 -7.30 -12.46
N ILE A 74 18.22 -7.82 -11.25
CA ILE A 74 19.40 -7.54 -10.43
C ILE A 74 20.03 -8.83 -9.94
N ILE A 75 21.36 -8.93 -10.02
CA ILE A 75 22.14 -10.08 -9.56
C ILE A 75 23.36 -9.58 -8.79
N PHE A 76 23.63 -10.15 -7.63
CA PHE A 76 24.83 -9.86 -6.85
C PHE A 76 25.20 -10.99 -5.92
N GLU A 77 26.46 -11.00 -5.49
CA GLU A 77 26.94 -11.86 -4.40
C GLU A 77 27.35 -11.02 -3.20
N LEU A 78 27.10 -11.52 -2.00
CA LEU A 78 27.63 -10.96 -0.76
C LEU A 78 28.57 -11.97 -0.12
N LYS A 79 29.84 -11.57 0.05
CA LYS A 79 30.86 -12.33 0.78
C LYS A 79 30.82 -11.91 2.24
N ILE A 80 30.42 -12.84 3.11
CA ILE A 80 30.49 -12.74 4.57
C ILE A 80 31.58 -13.69 5.09
N ARG A 81 31.90 -13.61 6.38
CA ARG A 81 32.95 -14.46 6.99
C ARG A 81 32.63 -15.96 6.85
N GLU A 82 31.36 -16.30 6.96
CA GLU A 82 30.85 -17.67 6.96
C GLU A 82 30.71 -18.25 5.54
N GLY A 83 30.81 -17.42 4.50
CA GLY A 83 30.78 -17.82 3.09
C GLY A 83 30.09 -16.80 2.18
N THR A 84 29.57 -17.27 1.03
CA THR A 84 28.96 -16.40 0.02
C THR A 84 27.47 -16.66 -0.10
N VAL A 85 26.69 -15.59 -0.21
CA VAL A 85 25.25 -15.63 -0.53
C VAL A 85 25.03 -14.97 -1.88
N ILE A 86 24.40 -15.69 -2.80
CA ILE A 86 24.06 -15.20 -4.14
C ILE A 86 22.61 -14.71 -4.14
N TYR A 87 22.37 -13.52 -4.67
CA TYR A 87 21.06 -12.92 -4.80
C TYR A 87 20.74 -12.72 -6.28
N GLU A 88 19.54 -13.15 -6.68
CA GLU A 88 18.96 -12.88 -8.00
C GLU A 88 17.53 -12.39 -7.83
N GLY A 89 17.15 -11.35 -8.56
CA GLY A 89 15.81 -10.79 -8.39
C GLY A 89 15.42 -9.76 -9.42
N LYS A 90 14.32 -9.07 -9.12
CA LYS A 90 13.76 -8.00 -9.96
C LYS A 90 13.48 -6.75 -9.13
N ILE A 91 13.85 -5.60 -9.67
CA ILE A 91 13.49 -4.27 -9.19
C ILE A 91 12.10 -3.96 -9.74
N ASN A 92 11.16 -3.67 -8.85
CA ASN A 92 9.80 -3.28 -9.21
C ASN A 92 9.67 -1.74 -9.15
N SER A 93 8.75 -1.17 -9.94
CA SER A 93 8.54 0.29 -10.04
C SER A 93 8.12 0.95 -8.72
N ASN A 94 7.61 0.17 -7.77
CA ASN A 94 7.05 0.66 -6.50
C ASN A 94 8.08 0.69 -5.35
N ASN A 95 9.34 1.05 -5.61
CA ASN A 95 10.39 1.09 -4.57
C ASN A 95 10.57 -0.25 -3.83
N GLN A 96 10.40 -1.38 -4.54
CA GLN A 96 10.47 -2.74 -4.00
C GLN A 96 11.43 -3.59 -4.82
N ILE A 97 12.15 -4.49 -4.17
CA ILE A 97 12.95 -5.52 -4.85
C ILE A 97 12.55 -6.88 -4.31
N ILE A 98 12.30 -7.83 -5.21
CA ILE A 98 12.08 -9.23 -4.84
C ILE A 98 13.37 -9.97 -5.14
N LEU A 99 14.01 -10.52 -4.11
CA LEU A 99 15.30 -11.21 -4.22
C LEU A 99 15.13 -12.67 -3.79
N ASN A 100 15.58 -13.58 -4.64
CA ASN A 100 15.84 -14.97 -4.28
C ASN A 100 17.31 -15.08 -3.84
N SER A 101 17.53 -15.43 -2.57
CA SER A 101 18.86 -15.62 -2.01
C SER A 101 19.20 -17.11 -1.93
N LYS A 102 20.37 -17.51 -2.43
CA LYS A 102 20.91 -18.87 -2.34
C LYS A 102 22.18 -18.84 -1.50
N SER A 103 22.13 -19.44 -0.31
CA SER A 103 23.27 -19.47 0.61
C SER A 103 24.15 -20.68 0.33
N LEU A 104 25.43 -20.47 0.02
CA LEU A 104 26.41 -21.56 -0.13
C LEU A 104 26.81 -22.18 1.22
N ILE A 105 26.37 -21.58 2.33
CA ILE A 105 26.74 -21.94 3.70
C ILE A 105 25.77 -22.99 4.27
N ASN A 106 24.49 -22.95 3.86
CA ASN A 106 23.41 -23.77 4.43
C ASN A 106 22.81 -24.75 3.41
N ASN A 107 23.64 -25.59 2.77
CA ASN A 107 23.21 -26.59 1.78
C ASN A 107 22.33 -26.00 0.65
N PHE A 108 22.68 -24.82 0.12
CA PHE A 108 21.99 -24.18 -1.01
C PHE A 108 20.51 -23.84 -0.79
N LYS A 109 20.04 -23.76 0.45
CA LYS A 109 18.66 -23.33 0.74
C LYS A 109 18.38 -21.97 0.08
N SER A 110 17.34 -21.94 -0.75
CA SER A 110 16.87 -20.74 -1.45
C SER A 110 15.73 -20.10 -0.67
N PHE A 111 15.81 -18.80 -0.46
CA PHE A 111 14.74 -18.01 0.17
C PHE A 111 14.32 -16.87 -0.74
N ASN A 112 13.02 -16.78 -1.01
CA ASN A 112 12.47 -15.63 -1.69
C ASN A 112 12.08 -14.57 -0.65
N LYS A 113 12.71 -13.41 -0.72
CA LYS A 113 12.54 -12.31 0.22
C LYS A 113 12.13 -11.06 -0.54
N LYS A 114 11.11 -10.39 -0.02
CA LYS A 114 10.68 -9.09 -0.50
C LYS A 114 11.34 -8.01 0.32
N TYR A 115 12.03 -7.11 -0.37
CA TYR A 115 12.71 -5.96 0.19
C TYR A 115 11.99 -4.67 -0.22
N PHE A 116 11.96 -3.72 0.70
CA PHE A 116 11.32 -2.41 0.51
C PHE A 116 12.37 -1.31 0.62
N SER A 117 12.22 -0.24 -0.17
CA SER A 117 13.10 0.94 -0.04
C SER A 117 13.02 1.49 1.37
N ILE A 118 14.15 1.97 1.89
CA ILE A 118 14.20 2.60 3.21
C ILE A 118 13.33 3.86 3.28
N GLU A 119 13.06 4.51 2.15
CA GLU A 119 12.12 5.62 2.06
C GLU A 119 10.69 5.18 2.42
N ASN A 120 10.38 3.89 2.29
CA ASN A 120 9.13 3.26 2.74
C ASN A 120 9.26 2.61 4.14
N PHE A 121 10.43 2.63 4.78
CA PHE A 121 10.64 2.03 6.12
C PHE A 121 9.77 2.70 7.18
N ALA A 122 9.68 4.04 7.12
CA ALA A 122 8.81 4.87 7.97
C ALA A 122 7.30 4.57 7.80
N PHE A 123 6.89 3.74 6.84
CA PHE A 123 5.50 3.37 6.60
C PHE A 123 5.13 1.96 7.10
N GLN A 124 6.09 1.12 7.49
CA GLN A 124 5.80 -0.29 7.81
C GLN A 124 6.38 -0.79 9.14
N SER A 125 7.41 -0.18 9.72
CA SER A 125 7.89 -0.60 11.05
C SER A 125 7.16 0.08 12.21
N ASP A 126 6.60 1.26 11.97
CA ASP A 126 6.05 2.13 13.03
C ASP A 126 4.53 1.94 13.21
N ASN A 127 3.83 1.48 12.16
CA ASN A 127 2.38 1.24 12.23
C ASN A 127 1.96 0.06 13.11
N ASP A 128 2.83 -0.86 13.50
CA ASP A 128 2.42 -1.97 14.39
C ASP A 128 2.74 -1.66 15.85
N CYS A 129 3.97 -1.20 16.18
CA CYS A 129 4.36 -0.96 17.57
C CYS A 129 3.96 0.42 18.12
N GLU A 130 4.03 1.50 17.33
CA GLU A 130 3.53 2.80 17.80
C GLU A 130 2.01 2.86 17.75
N GLU A 131 1.37 2.23 16.75
CA GLU A 131 -0.10 2.11 16.75
C GLU A 131 -0.59 1.30 17.95
N GLU A 132 0.11 0.24 18.36
CA GLU A 132 -0.21 -0.51 19.60
C GLU A 132 -0.03 0.36 20.86
N TYR A 133 1.07 1.12 20.97
CA TYR A 133 1.27 2.05 22.10
C TYR A 133 0.23 3.18 22.15
N LEU A 134 -0.12 3.77 21.01
CA LEU A 134 -1.16 4.80 20.90
C LEU A 134 -2.56 4.24 21.14
N ASN A 135 -2.79 2.99 20.72
CA ASN A 135 -4.03 2.29 21.04
C ASN A 135 -4.18 2.12 22.55
N LEU A 136 -3.10 1.72 23.22
CA LEU A 136 -3.06 1.58 24.67
C LEU A 136 -3.17 2.91 25.42
N GLN A 137 -2.66 4.01 24.85
CA GLN A 137 -2.65 5.31 25.53
C GLN A 137 -3.94 6.13 25.31
N PHE A 138 -4.56 6.06 24.13
CA PHE A 138 -5.65 6.96 23.73
C PHE A 138 -6.84 6.28 23.02
N ASN A 139 -6.87 4.95 22.84
CA ASN A 139 -8.00 4.30 22.17
C ASN A 139 -8.70 3.24 23.02
N GLU A 140 -8.15 2.88 24.18
CA GLU A 140 -8.82 2.02 25.15
C GLU A 140 -9.04 2.76 26.48
N PRO A 141 -10.24 2.65 27.07
CA PRO A 141 -10.51 3.28 28.35
C PRO A 141 -9.75 2.51 29.44
N GLY A 142 -8.69 3.10 29.97
CA GLY A 142 -7.92 2.53 31.08
C GLY A 142 -8.76 2.39 32.37
N ASP A 143 -8.14 1.84 33.41
CA ASP A 143 -8.81 1.57 34.70
C ASP A 143 -9.05 2.83 35.56
N ASN A 144 -8.63 4.01 35.10
CA ASN A 144 -8.65 5.24 35.89
C ASN A 144 -9.17 6.43 35.07
N TYR A 145 -9.85 7.34 35.76
CA TYR A 145 -10.12 8.69 35.30
C TYR A 145 -8.88 9.60 35.42
N PRO A 146 -8.75 10.64 34.58
CA PRO A 146 -9.64 10.94 33.47
C PRO A 146 -9.44 9.94 32.32
N ILE A 147 -10.54 9.55 31.69
CA ILE A 147 -10.51 8.74 30.47
C ILE A 147 -10.37 9.72 29.30
N LEU A 148 -9.30 9.60 28.53
CA LEU A 148 -9.07 10.40 27.33
C LEU A 148 -8.93 9.46 26.13
N LEU A 149 -9.86 9.57 25.18
CA LEU A 149 -9.80 8.85 23.94
C LEU A 149 -9.73 9.81 22.75
N ILE A 150 -8.76 9.61 21.86
CA ILE A 150 -8.52 10.47 20.70
C ILE A 150 -8.62 9.63 19.43
N PRO A 151 -9.49 9.99 18.46
CA PRO A 151 -9.63 9.22 17.24
C PRO A 151 -8.30 8.96 16.53
N LYS A 152 -8.10 7.72 16.06
CA LYS A 152 -6.93 7.31 15.26
C LYS A 152 -6.64 8.23 14.07
N ALA A 153 -7.69 8.74 13.44
CA ALA A 153 -7.55 9.65 12.31
C ALA A 153 -6.84 10.96 12.70
N ILE A 154 -7.06 11.45 13.92
CA ILE A 154 -6.42 12.64 14.47
C ILE A 154 -4.98 12.34 14.88
N THR A 155 -4.77 11.31 15.71
CA THR A 155 -3.42 10.96 16.21
C THR A 155 -2.47 10.64 15.06
N LYS A 156 -2.92 9.88 14.05
CA LYS A 156 -2.14 9.58 12.85
C LYS A 156 -1.72 10.84 12.10
N LYS A 157 -2.58 11.86 12.03
CA LYS A 157 -2.27 13.11 11.32
C LYS A 157 -1.39 14.07 12.10
N ILE A 158 -1.30 13.87 13.41
CA ILE A 158 -0.35 14.59 14.27
C ILE A 158 1.04 13.95 14.17
N LEU A 159 1.11 12.62 14.23
CA LEU A 159 2.38 11.88 14.29
C LEU A 159 3.07 11.79 12.94
N TYR A 160 2.30 11.52 11.89
CA TYR A 160 2.84 11.34 10.56
C TYR A 160 2.66 12.62 9.77
N ASP A 161 3.78 13.10 9.22
CA ASP A 161 3.73 14.23 8.29
C ASP A 161 2.83 13.89 7.10
N ILE A 162 2.13 14.91 6.60
CA ILE A 162 1.20 14.75 5.49
C ILE A 162 2.03 14.51 4.24
N SER A 163 1.90 13.30 3.68
CA SER A 163 2.70 12.87 2.55
C SER A 163 2.46 13.74 1.31
N THR A 164 3.50 13.91 0.51
CA THR A 164 3.42 14.60 -0.78
C THR A 164 2.34 13.99 -1.68
N PHE A 165 2.16 12.67 -1.62
CA PHE A 165 1.11 11.97 -2.38
C PHE A 165 -0.31 12.42 -1.97
N GLU A 166 -0.57 12.59 -0.67
CA GLU A 166 -1.86 13.10 -0.20
C GLU A 166 -2.10 14.55 -0.65
N ILE A 167 -1.04 15.37 -0.65
CA ILE A 167 -1.11 16.75 -1.16
C ILE A 167 -1.44 16.74 -2.65
N ILE A 168 -0.70 15.98 -3.46
CA ILE A 168 -0.93 15.83 -4.90
C ILE A 168 -2.37 15.38 -5.18
N LYS A 169 -2.86 14.37 -4.44
CA LYS A 169 -4.23 13.86 -4.56
C LYS A 169 -5.27 14.93 -4.21
N THR A 170 -5.05 15.69 -3.15
CA THR A 170 -5.95 16.76 -2.69
C THR A 170 -6.01 17.91 -3.71
N LEU A 171 -4.88 18.24 -4.32
CA LEU A 171 -4.78 19.26 -5.36
C LEU A 171 -5.23 18.78 -6.74
N LYS A 172 -5.52 17.48 -6.90
CA LYS A 172 -5.79 16.84 -8.19
C LYS A 172 -4.68 17.11 -9.21
N MET A 173 -3.44 17.26 -8.74
CA MET A 173 -2.29 17.41 -9.60
C MET A 173 -1.94 16.07 -10.23
N VAL A 174 -1.51 16.10 -11.50
CA VAL A 174 -1.04 14.91 -12.21
C VAL A 174 0.47 15.02 -12.33
N PRO A 175 1.26 14.11 -11.72
CA PRO A 175 2.69 14.13 -11.88
C PRO A 175 3.04 13.88 -13.35
N PRO A 176 4.06 14.58 -13.89
CA PRO A 176 4.50 14.36 -15.26
C PRO A 176 4.95 12.91 -15.43
N LYS A 177 4.67 12.33 -16.60
CA LYS A 177 5.05 10.96 -16.93
C LYS A 177 6.07 10.99 -18.06
N PHE A 178 7.19 10.31 -17.85
CA PHE A 178 8.18 10.14 -18.91
C PHE A 178 7.59 9.28 -20.04
N LYS A 179 7.68 9.76 -21.28
CA LYS A 179 7.20 9.03 -22.46
C LYS A 179 8.30 8.10 -22.94
N GLU A 180 8.10 6.80 -22.74
CA GLU A 180 9.04 5.79 -23.23
C GLU A 180 8.98 5.66 -24.75
N ILE A 181 10.15 5.54 -25.38
CA ILE A 181 10.30 5.21 -26.80
C ILE A 181 10.77 3.76 -26.87
N SER A 182 10.08 2.93 -27.67
CA SER A 182 10.50 1.57 -27.94
C SER A 182 11.76 1.54 -28.80
N GLU A 183 12.76 0.75 -28.39
CA GLU A 183 13.93 0.49 -29.22
C GLU A 183 13.57 -0.47 -30.37
N PRO A 184 14.15 -0.28 -31.57
CA PRO A 184 13.96 -1.19 -32.69
C PRO A 184 14.63 -2.53 -32.41
N ASP A 185 14.10 -3.59 -33.01
CA ASP A 185 14.72 -4.91 -32.90
C ASP A 185 16.08 -4.94 -33.62
N TYR A 186 17.07 -5.58 -33.01
CA TYR A 186 18.38 -5.75 -33.62
C TYR A 186 18.26 -6.63 -34.89
N PRO A 187 18.86 -6.23 -36.03
CA PRO A 187 18.78 -7.00 -37.27
C PRO A 187 19.29 -8.43 -37.11
N ASN A 188 18.46 -9.40 -37.50
CA ASN A 188 18.84 -10.80 -37.53
C ASN A 188 19.34 -11.18 -38.92
N GLN A 189 20.57 -11.70 -39.01
CA GLN A 189 21.14 -12.17 -40.28
C GLN A 189 20.32 -13.31 -40.89
N GLN A 190 19.69 -14.12 -40.04
CA GLN A 190 18.78 -15.18 -40.41
C GLN A 190 17.36 -14.64 -40.54
N LYS A 191 16.80 -14.69 -41.75
CA LYS A 191 15.40 -14.36 -42.00
C LYS A 191 14.60 -15.63 -42.21
N LYS A 192 13.48 -15.74 -41.49
CA LYS A 192 12.49 -16.78 -41.79
C LYS A 192 11.67 -16.31 -42.97
N ILE A 193 11.80 -17.00 -44.11
CA ILE A 193 10.98 -16.75 -45.28
C ILE A 193 9.92 -17.85 -45.33
N THR A 194 8.68 -17.45 -45.51
CA THR A 194 7.58 -18.38 -45.74
C THR A 194 7.62 -18.80 -47.19
N THR A 195 7.82 -20.09 -47.44
CA THR A 195 7.70 -20.65 -48.78
C THR A 195 6.50 -21.57 -48.83
N GLU A 196 5.62 -21.35 -49.79
CA GLU A 196 4.52 -22.27 -50.06
C GLU A 196 5.06 -23.45 -50.86
N LYS A 197 5.00 -24.64 -50.26
CA LYS A 197 5.33 -25.89 -50.94
C LYS A 197 4.04 -26.66 -51.18
N ILE A 198 3.85 -27.09 -52.42
CA ILE A 198 2.77 -28.01 -52.76
C ILE A 198 3.23 -29.38 -52.30
N GLU A 199 2.66 -29.89 -51.21
CA GLU A 199 2.86 -31.28 -50.79
C GLU A 199 1.70 -32.13 -51.34
N PHE A 200 2.06 -33.24 -51.98
CA PHE A 200 1.10 -34.27 -52.37
C PHE A 200 0.83 -35.12 -51.13
N GLU A 201 -0.39 -35.06 -50.56
CA GLU A 201 -0.77 -35.81 -49.35
C GLU A 201 -0.86 -37.33 -49.58
N SER A 202 -0.63 -37.81 -50.79
CA SER A 202 -0.70 -39.23 -51.08
C SER A 202 0.55 -39.97 -50.60
N ASN A 203 0.37 -40.96 -49.73
CA ASN A 203 1.32 -42.06 -49.61
C ASN A 203 1.61 -42.57 -51.03
N GLY A 204 2.87 -42.53 -51.48
CA GLY A 204 3.22 -42.78 -52.89
C GLY A 204 2.59 -44.05 -53.49
N CYS A 205 2.32 -45.07 -52.66
CA CYS A 205 1.58 -46.27 -53.05
C CYS A 205 0.13 -46.01 -53.51
N VAL A 206 -0.60 -45.09 -52.88
CA VAL A 206 -2.01 -44.80 -53.23
C VAL A 206 -2.08 -44.11 -54.59
N THR A 207 -1.22 -43.14 -54.87
CA THR A 207 -1.13 -42.49 -56.19
C THR A 207 -0.73 -43.45 -57.30
N ILE A 208 0.23 -44.33 -57.04
CA ILE A 208 0.67 -45.33 -58.02
C ILE A 208 -0.43 -46.36 -58.28
N ALA A 209 -1.27 -46.69 -57.30
CA ALA A 209 -2.40 -47.60 -57.47
C ALA A 209 -3.64 -46.94 -58.13
N GLN A 210 -3.84 -45.63 -57.93
CA GLN A 210 -4.97 -44.89 -58.49
C GLN A 210 -4.87 -44.69 -60.01
N ILE A 211 -3.67 -44.50 -60.55
CA ILE A 211 -3.48 -44.31 -62.01
C ILE A 211 -3.96 -45.54 -62.80
N PRO A 212 -3.53 -46.79 -62.50
CA PRO A 212 -4.07 -47.99 -63.13
C PRO A 212 -5.59 -48.12 -62.96
N MET A 213 -6.13 -47.74 -61.79
CA MET A 213 -7.56 -47.81 -61.51
C MET A 213 -8.37 -46.86 -62.40
N ILE A 214 -7.90 -45.61 -62.56
CA ILE A 214 -8.49 -44.63 -63.49
C ILE A 214 -8.42 -45.15 -64.93
N CYS A 215 -7.25 -45.63 -65.36
CA CYS A 215 -7.07 -46.21 -66.70
C CYS A 215 -8.00 -47.42 -66.93
N PHE A 216 -8.18 -48.27 -65.92
CA PHE A 216 -9.09 -49.42 -65.96
C PHE A 216 -10.55 -49.00 -66.09
N PHE A 217 -10.99 -48.01 -65.33
CA PHE A 217 -12.36 -47.49 -65.45
C PHE A 217 -12.61 -46.83 -66.81
N ILE A 218 -11.65 -46.07 -67.34
CA ILE A 218 -11.73 -45.50 -68.69
C ILE A 218 -11.78 -46.62 -69.74
N TYR A 219 -10.98 -47.68 -69.58
CA TYR A 219 -11.00 -48.82 -70.48
C TYR A 219 -12.35 -49.54 -70.46
N ILE A 220 -12.92 -49.82 -69.28
CA ILE A 220 -14.25 -50.44 -69.17
C ILE A 220 -15.31 -49.52 -69.79
N PHE A 221 -15.23 -48.21 -69.54
CA PHE A 221 -16.14 -47.24 -70.14
C PHE A 221 -16.14 -47.34 -71.68
N ILE A 222 -14.97 -47.32 -72.31
CA ILE A 222 -14.82 -47.45 -73.76
C ILE A 222 -15.34 -48.82 -74.23
N TYR A 223 -15.02 -49.89 -73.51
CA TYR A 223 -15.48 -51.24 -73.83
C TYR A 223 -17.01 -51.38 -73.76
N CYS A 224 -17.66 -50.78 -72.77
CA CYS A 224 -19.12 -50.78 -72.64
C CYS A 224 -19.81 -50.00 -73.76
N ILE A 225 -19.25 -48.85 -74.16
CA ILE A 225 -19.74 -48.09 -75.32
C ILE A 225 -19.68 -48.94 -76.59
N SER A 226 -18.53 -49.56 -76.86
CA SER A 226 -18.34 -50.38 -78.07
C SER A 226 -19.28 -51.58 -78.19
N ASN A 227 -19.89 -52.01 -77.07
CA ASN A 227 -20.83 -53.11 -77.00
C ASN A 227 -22.29 -52.65 -76.78
N ASN A 228 -22.61 -51.38 -77.05
CA ASN A 228 -23.95 -50.78 -76.91
C ASN A 228 -24.57 -50.92 -75.49
N LYS A 229 -23.75 -50.93 -74.43
CA LYS A 229 -24.21 -50.94 -73.03
C LYS A 229 -24.11 -49.55 -72.41
N GLU A 230 -24.94 -48.63 -72.91
CA GLU A 230 -24.85 -47.19 -72.59
C GLU A 230 -25.05 -46.89 -71.09
N GLU A 231 -26.04 -47.49 -70.44
CA GLU A 231 -26.34 -47.24 -69.02
C GLU A 231 -25.16 -47.58 -68.10
N ILE A 232 -24.44 -48.68 -68.40
CA ILE A 232 -23.27 -49.11 -67.62
C ILE A 232 -22.07 -48.22 -67.90
N SER A 233 -21.93 -47.71 -69.13
CA SER A 233 -20.80 -46.84 -69.48
C SER A 233 -20.80 -45.54 -68.64
N ILE A 234 -21.96 -44.90 -68.45
CA ILE A 234 -22.06 -43.66 -67.69
C ILE A 234 -21.56 -43.83 -66.24
N LEU A 235 -21.84 -44.98 -65.62
CA LEU A 235 -21.36 -45.29 -64.27
C LEU A 235 -19.82 -45.28 -64.19
N PHE A 236 -19.13 -45.91 -65.15
CA PHE A 236 -17.66 -45.95 -65.16
C PHE A 236 -17.03 -44.60 -65.50
N LEU A 237 -17.71 -43.77 -66.31
CA LEU A 237 -17.29 -42.39 -66.53
C LEU A 237 -17.34 -41.59 -65.22
N LEU A 238 -18.46 -41.68 -64.47
CA LEU A 238 -18.58 -41.00 -63.18
C LEU A 238 -17.55 -41.50 -62.16
N LEU A 239 -17.26 -42.81 -62.13
CA LEU A 239 -16.22 -43.39 -61.27
C LEU A 239 -14.81 -42.89 -61.63
N SER A 240 -14.51 -42.71 -62.92
CA SER A 240 -13.22 -42.16 -63.35
C SER A 240 -13.08 -40.67 -62.99
N ILE A 241 -14.14 -39.87 -63.18
CA ILE A 241 -14.17 -38.45 -62.75
C ILE A 241 -14.00 -38.32 -61.24
N PHE A 242 -14.71 -39.15 -60.46
CA PHE A 242 -14.58 -39.16 -58.99
C PHE A 242 -13.15 -39.55 -58.54
N SER A 243 -12.55 -40.54 -59.21
CA SER A 243 -11.17 -40.96 -58.95
C SER A 243 -10.16 -39.85 -59.29
N ILE A 244 -10.38 -39.10 -60.36
CA ILE A 244 -9.57 -37.91 -60.70
C ILE A 244 -9.74 -36.81 -59.66
N PHE A 245 -10.96 -36.55 -59.21
CA PHE A 245 -11.24 -35.50 -58.22
C PHE A 245 -10.61 -35.81 -56.85
N THR A 246 -10.60 -37.09 -56.45
CA THR A 246 -9.91 -37.53 -55.23
C THR A 246 -8.39 -37.50 -55.38
N PHE A 247 -7.86 -37.72 -56.59
CA PHE A 247 -6.43 -37.58 -56.91
C PHE A 247 -5.95 -36.11 -56.88
N LEU A 248 -6.79 -35.15 -57.28
CA LEU A 248 -6.44 -33.73 -57.39
C LEU A 248 -6.55 -32.93 -56.06
N LYS A 249 -6.75 -33.57 -54.91
CA LYS A 249 -6.71 -32.87 -53.61
C LYS A 249 -5.26 -32.50 -53.25
N PHE A 250 -4.80 -31.34 -53.71
CA PHE A 250 -3.54 -30.75 -53.26
C PHE A 250 -3.74 -29.95 -51.98
N ARG A 251 -2.82 -30.09 -51.02
CA ARG A 251 -2.76 -29.23 -49.85
C ARG A 251 -1.50 -28.38 -49.93
N THR A 252 -1.68 -27.07 -49.94
CA THR A 252 -0.55 -26.13 -49.79
C THR A 252 -0.11 -26.14 -48.34
N LYS A 253 1.16 -26.43 -48.09
CA LYS A 253 1.74 -26.34 -46.75
C LYS A 253 2.74 -25.20 -46.74
N THR A 254 2.54 -24.28 -45.80
CA THR A 254 3.48 -23.20 -45.54
C THR A 254 4.66 -23.76 -44.75
N GLU A 255 5.84 -23.83 -45.37
CA GLU A 255 7.08 -24.17 -44.68
C GLU A 255 7.88 -22.90 -44.41
N TYR A 256 8.45 -22.82 -43.21
CA TYR A 256 9.36 -21.74 -42.85
C TYR A 256 10.78 -22.17 -43.19
N LYS A 257 11.39 -21.51 -44.17
CA LYS A 257 12.81 -21.72 -44.49
C LYS A 257 13.62 -20.57 -43.90
N THR A 258 14.65 -20.92 -43.14
CA THR A 258 15.64 -19.94 -42.70
C THR A 258 16.57 -19.64 -43.87
N VAL A 259 16.59 -18.40 -44.31
CA VAL A 259 17.49 -17.91 -45.36
C VAL A 259 18.44 -16.91 -44.74
N TYR A 260 19.73 -17.05 -45.06
CA TYR A 260 20.73 -16.07 -44.67
C TYR A 260 20.70 -14.90 -45.63
N SER A 261 20.58 -13.70 -45.09
CA SER A 261 20.83 -12.47 -45.86
C SER A 261 22.26 -12.48 -46.39
N SER A 262 22.46 -11.92 -47.59
CA SER A 262 23.81 -11.72 -48.10
C SER A 262 24.58 -10.81 -47.14
N LYS A 263 25.90 -11.01 -47.02
CA LYS A 263 26.75 -10.22 -46.12
C LYS A 263 26.55 -8.71 -46.32
N THR A 264 26.51 -8.25 -47.57
CA THR A 264 26.26 -6.85 -47.94
C THR A 264 24.86 -6.36 -47.57
N SER A 265 23.82 -7.18 -47.72
CA SER A 265 22.46 -6.81 -47.30
C SER A 265 22.37 -6.70 -45.77
N TYR A 266 23.01 -7.61 -45.05
CA TYR A 266 23.04 -7.60 -43.60
C TYR A 266 23.81 -6.40 -43.04
N GLU A 267 24.96 -6.07 -43.63
CA GLU A 267 25.75 -4.88 -43.28
C GLU A 267 24.93 -3.59 -43.46
N LYS A 268 24.15 -3.48 -44.54
CA LYS A 268 23.25 -2.34 -44.78
C LYS A 268 22.11 -2.28 -43.76
N GLU A 269 21.58 -3.41 -43.32
CA GLU A 269 20.56 -3.48 -42.26
C GLU A 269 21.12 -3.06 -40.91
N ILE A 270 22.35 -3.46 -40.57
CA ILE A 270 23.06 -2.97 -39.38
C ILE A 270 23.29 -1.47 -39.46
N GLU A 271 23.71 -0.95 -40.60
CA GLU A 271 23.92 0.49 -40.80
C GLU A 271 22.61 1.27 -40.59
N ASN A 272 21.51 0.82 -41.19
CA ASN A 272 20.18 1.41 -40.99
C ASN A 272 19.73 1.36 -39.53
N TYR A 273 19.90 0.22 -38.86
CA TYR A 273 19.58 0.06 -37.44
C TYR A 273 20.37 1.05 -36.58
N ASN A 274 21.67 1.19 -36.82
CA ASN A 274 22.51 2.15 -36.07
C ASN A 274 22.04 3.59 -36.29
N LEU A 275 21.66 3.96 -37.53
CA LEU A 275 21.10 5.28 -37.82
C LEU A 275 19.75 5.50 -37.11
N GLU A 276 18.89 4.50 -37.02
CA GLU A 276 17.62 4.58 -36.27
C GLU A 276 17.85 4.71 -34.77
N ILE A 277 18.79 3.95 -34.21
CA ILE A 277 19.19 4.05 -32.80
C ILE A 277 19.70 5.46 -32.47
N GLU A 278 20.54 6.05 -33.32
CA GLU A 278 21.03 7.42 -33.12
C GLU A 278 19.89 8.46 -33.18
N LYS A 279 18.89 8.27 -34.04
CA LYS A 279 17.69 9.11 -34.07
C LYS A 279 16.88 8.96 -32.77
N ILE A 280 16.66 7.73 -32.30
CA ILE A 280 15.91 7.45 -31.08
C ILE A 280 16.63 8.02 -29.85
N LYS A 281 17.96 7.90 -29.77
CA LYS A 281 18.76 8.52 -28.70
C LYS A 281 18.54 10.04 -28.66
N LYS A 282 18.60 10.72 -29.81
CA LYS A 282 18.33 12.16 -29.89
C LYS A 282 16.91 12.52 -29.45
N GLN A 283 15.91 11.75 -29.89
CA GLN A 283 14.53 11.94 -29.46
C GLN A 283 14.35 11.72 -27.96
N ARG A 284 14.97 10.67 -27.41
CA ARG A 284 14.93 10.35 -25.98
C ARG A 284 15.55 11.48 -25.14
N ASN A 285 16.70 12.01 -25.55
CA ASN A 285 17.32 13.15 -24.86
C ASN A 285 16.37 14.36 -24.85
N SER A 286 15.72 14.67 -25.98
CA SER A 286 14.76 15.76 -26.06
C SER A 286 13.54 15.53 -25.15
N LEU A 287 13.01 14.31 -25.08
CA LEU A 287 11.90 13.97 -24.16
C LEU A 287 12.33 14.01 -22.70
N GLU A 288 13.58 13.66 -22.39
CA GLU A 288 14.14 13.73 -21.05
C GLU A 288 14.30 15.18 -20.59
N GLU A 289 14.80 16.06 -21.46
CA GLU A 289 14.85 17.50 -21.20
C GLU A 289 13.45 18.08 -20.97
N GLU A 290 12.47 17.74 -21.82
CA GLU A 290 11.08 18.17 -21.65
C GLU A 290 10.49 17.68 -20.33
N TYR A 291 10.68 16.40 -20.00
CA TYR A 291 10.24 15.81 -18.74
C TYR A 291 10.87 16.51 -17.53
N LEU A 292 12.18 16.79 -17.57
CA LEU A 292 12.87 17.49 -16.48
C LEU A 292 12.34 18.91 -16.28
N ILE A 293 12.02 19.62 -17.37
CA ILE A 293 11.39 20.94 -17.30
C ILE A 293 10.00 20.84 -16.66
N GLN A 294 9.16 19.92 -17.13
CA GLN A 294 7.82 19.71 -16.58
C GLN A 294 7.87 19.30 -15.10
N HIS A 295 8.79 18.39 -14.74
CA HIS A 295 9.00 17.96 -13.36
C HIS A 295 9.43 19.11 -12.47
N LYS A 296 10.34 19.98 -12.93
CA LYS A 296 10.77 21.16 -12.17
C LYS A 296 9.62 22.16 -11.96
N ILE A 297 8.79 22.38 -12.97
CA ILE A 297 7.59 23.21 -12.84
C ILE A 297 6.64 22.61 -11.81
N PHE A 298 6.37 21.31 -11.89
CA PHE A 298 5.52 20.58 -10.95
C PHE A 298 6.01 20.70 -9.50
N GLU A 299 7.30 20.46 -9.25
CA GLU A 299 7.90 20.59 -7.91
C GLU A 299 7.83 22.04 -7.38
N ASN A 300 8.05 23.03 -8.24
CA ASN A 300 7.92 24.44 -7.87
C ASN A 300 6.47 24.82 -7.53
N GLU A 301 5.49 24.31 -8.26
CA GLU A 301 4.08 24.55 -7.95
C GLU A 301 3.67 23.86 -6.66
N LEU A 302 4.09 22.62 -6.47
CA LEU A 302 3.84 21.86 -5.26
C LEU A 302 4.44 22.58 -4.03
N SER A 303 5.69 23.04 -4.11
CA SER A 303 6.41 23.66 -2.98
C SER A 303 5.92 25.05 -2.57
N LYS A 304 5.28 25.83 -3.47
CA LYS A 304 4.82 27.19 -3.17
C LYS A 304 3.85 27.25 -1.98
N ASP A 305 3.00 26.23 -1.83
CA ASP A 305 1.92 26.22 -0.83
C ASP A 305 1.84 24.90 -0.03
N ILE A 306 2.94 24.14 0.05
CA ILE A 306 2.97 22.86 0.78
C ILE A 306 2.39 23.00 2.19
N GLU A 307 2.84 23.99 2.97
CA GLU A 307 2.41 24.10 4.37
C GLU A 307 0.95 24.53 4.50
N PHE A 308 0.48 25.39 3.59
CA PHE A 308 -0.94 25.75 3.52
C PHE A 308 -1.81 24.52 3.24
N HIS A 309 -1.38 23.67 2.31
CA HIS A 309 -2.09 22.44 1.98
C HIS A 309 -2.03 21.39 3.08
N LYS A 310 -0.86 21.21 3.72
CA LYS A 310 -0.71 20.38 4.91
C LYS A 310 -1.68 20.83 5.99
N ASN A 311 -1.73 22.14 6.28
CA ASN A 311 -2.66 22.67 7.27
C ASN A 311 -4.13 22.44 6.89
N LYS A 312 -4.49 22.64 5.62
CA LYS A 312 -5.86 22.40 5.14
C LYS A 312 -6.26 20.92 5.28
N ILE A 313 -5.37 20.00 4.93
CA ILE A 313 -5.60 18.55 5.06
C ILE A 313 -5.75 18.18 6.54
N TYR A 314 -4.86 18.69 7.40
CA TYR A 314 -4.91 18.47 8.83
C TYR A 314 -6.22 18.97 9.46
N LEU A 315 -6.61 20.21 9.16
CA LEU A 315 -7.86 20.79 9.67
C LEU A 315 -9.10 20.01 9.21
N ASN A 316 -9.04 19.39 8.03
CA ASN A 316 -10.12 18.52 7.58
C ASN A 316 -10.12 17.16 8.29
N SER A 317 -8.96 16.62 8.67
CA SER A 317 -8.89 15.34 9.38
C SER A 317 -9.35 15.39 10.83
N ILE A 318 -9.41 16.56 11.45
CA ILE A 318 -9.88 16.72 12.84
C ILE A 318 -11.36 17.11 12.94
N LYS A 319 -12.05 17.27 11.81
CA LYS A 319 -13.48 17.56 11.79
C LYS A 319 -14.28 16.30 12.09
N PRO A 320 -15.39 16.41 12.82
CA PRO A 320 -16.26 15.27 13.05
C PRO A 320 -16.88 14.81 11.73
N ILE A 321 -17.12 13.51 11.63
CA ILE A 321 -17.87 12.90 10.51
C ILE A 321 -19.35 13.30 10.62
N LYS A 322 -19.90 13.26 11.83
CA LYS A 322 -21.24 13.76 12.16
C LYS A 322 -21.15 14.90 13.17
N GLN A 323 -21.78 16.02 12.84
CA GLN A 323 -21.81 17.20 13.71
C GLN A 323 -22.69 16.97 14.93
N GLY A 324 -22.37 17.65 16.03
CA GLY A 324 -23.27 17.71 17.17
C GLY A 324 -24.51 18.51 16.82
N VAL A 325 -25.69 17.94 17.11
CA VAL A 325 -26.97 18.61 16.84
C VAL A 325 -27.62 18.99 18.14
N LYS A 326 -28.15 20.21 18.24
CA LYS A 326 -28.93 20.64 19.40
C LYS A 326 -30.21 19.83 19.51
N SER A 327 -30.42 19.21 20.65
CA SER A 327 -31.66 18.53 21.03
C SER A 327 -32.70 19.53 21.52
N ASN A 328 -33.96 19.20 21.27
CA ASN A 328 -35.10 19.91 21.85
C ASN A 328 -35.60 19.24 23.15
N GLU A 329 -34.99 18.13 23.54
CA GLU A 329 -35.33 17.39 24.75
C GLU A 329 -34.82 18.12 26.00
N LYS A 330 -35.62 18.11 27.07
CA LYS A 330 -35.21 18.67 28.36
C LYS A 330 -34.41 17.62 29.11
N ILE A 331 -33.08 17.73 29.05
CA ILE A 331 -32.15 16.86 29.77
C ILE A 331 -32.01 17.39 31.20
N LYS A 332 -32.18 16.50 32.19
CA LYS A 332 -31.92 16.84 33.61
C LYS A 332 -30.42 16.81 33.85
N ARG A 333 -29.94 17.73 34.67
CA ARG A 333 -28.51 17.90 34.99
C ARG A 333 -28.24 17.62 36.46
N GLY A 334 -27.16 16.91 36.75
CA GLY A 334 -26.63 16.71 38.10
C GLY A 334 -26.11 18.01 38.74
N LYS A 335 -25.88 17.97 40.05
CA LYS A 335 -25.29 19.13 40.78
C LYS A 335 -23.83 19.37 40.37
N SER A 336 -23.08 18.28 40.21
CA SER A 336 -21.69 18.24 39.72
C SER A 336 -21.59 18.83 38.32
N GLU A 337 -22.46 18.43 37.40
CA GLU A 337 -22.55 18.97 36.04
C GLU A 337 -22.80 20.49 36.06
N LEU A 338 -23.78 20.98 36.82
CA LEU A 338 -24.07 22.42 36.90
C LEU A 338 -22.89 23.21 37.49
N PHE A 339 -22.22 22.66 38.50
CA PHE A 339 -21.00 23.25 39.06
C PHE A 339 -19.90 23.33 38.01
N PHE A 340 -19.65 22.25 37.25
CA PHE A 340 -18.60 22.21 36.24
C PHE A 340 -18.91 23.13 35.06
N LEU A 341 -20.16 23.15 34.61
CA LEU A 341 -20.65 24.02 33.54
C LEU A 341 -20.27 25.48 33.78
N SER A 342 -20.43 25.97 35.00
CA SER A 342 -20.08 27.37 35.33
C SER A 342 -18.60 27.68 35.09
N HIS A 343 -17.71 26.71 35.33
CA HIS A 343 -16.27 26.82 35.10
C HIS A 343 -15.94 26.66 33.61
N LEU A 344 -16.58 25.71 32.93
CA LEU A 344 -16.45 25.48 31.50
C LEU A 344 -16.85 26.73 30.69
N ILE A 345 -18.02 27.32 30.97
CA ILE A 345 -18.49 28.54 30.32
C ILE A 345 -17.54 29.69 30.61
N LYS A 346 -17.07 29.85 31.86
CA LYS A 346 -16.13 30.91 32.22
C LYS A 346 -14.83 30.84 31.42
N LYS A 347 -14.32 29.63 31.14
CA LYS A 347 -13.07 29.43 30.39
C LYS A 347 -13.27 29.46 28.86
N PHE A 348 -14.25 28.72 28.35
CA PHE A 348 -14.39 28.41 26.93
C PHE A 348 -15.55 29.13 26.24
N GLY A 349 -16.41 29.81 27.00
CA GLY A 349 -17.49 30.65 26.50
C GLY A 349 -18.49 29.88 25.65
N SER A 350 -18.83 30.45 24.49
CA SER A 350 -19.79 29.91 23.52
C SER A 350 -19.40 28.56 22.92
N GLN A 351 -18.15 28.12 23.05
CA GLN A 351 -17.69 26.84 22.50
C GLN A 351 -18.24 25.64 23.26
N ILE A 352 -18.67 25.84 24.52
CA ILE A 352 -19.35 24.80 25.29
C ILE A 352 -20.81 24.77 24.91
N LYS A 353 -21.27 23.62 24.44
CA LYS A 353 -22.65 23.36 24.04
C LYS A 353 -23.27 22.38 25.03
N MET A 354 -24.48 22.72 25.45
CA MET A 354 -25.34 21.85 26.24
C MET A 354 -26.49 21.36 25.38
N ASP A 355 -27.05 20.21 25.77
CA ASP A 355 -28.20 19.59 25.12
C ASP A 355 -27.91 19.31 23.64
N TYR A 356 -26.66 18.99 23.33
CA TYR A 356 -26.27 18.50 22.02
C TYR A 356 -26.29 16.97 22.05
N LYS A 357 -26.41 16.37 20.87
CA LYS A 357 -26.39 14.91 20.70
C LYS A 357 -25.61 14.53 19.46
N LEU A 358 -25.05 13.33 19.48
CA LEU A 358 -24.61 12.64 18.28
C LEU A 358 -25.81 11.87 17.71
N ASP A 359 -26.35 12.34 16.58
CA ASP A 359 -27.54 11.77 15.96
C ASP A 359 -27.18 10.67 14.94
N LEU A 360 -27.58 9.43 15.22
CA LEU A 360 -27.31 8.26 14.38
C LEU A 360 -28.51 7.79 13.58
N ASN A 361 -29.56 8.61 13.48
CA ASN A 361 -30.86 8.30 12.86
C ASN A 361 -31.71 7.28 13.64
N SER A 362 -31.13 6.15 14.07
CA SER A 362 -31.83 5.09 14.81
C SER A 362 -31.82 5.28 16.33
N TYR A 363 -30.78 5.93 16.85
CA TYR A 363 -30.64 6.31 18.25
C TYR A 363 -29.72 7.54 18.35
N SER A 364 -29.57 8.10 19.54
CA SER A 364 -28.69 9.23 19.79
C SER A 364 -27.97 9.07 21.12
N TYR A 365 -26.71 9.50 21.17
CA TYR A 365 -25.97 9.64 22.41
C TYR A 365 -25.97 11.10 22.86
N TYR A 366 -26.19 11.29 24.16
CA TYR A 366 -26.32 12.59 24.80
C TYR A 366 -25.13 12.80 25.73
N PRO A 367 -24.16 13.61 25.31
CA PRO A 367 -23.08 14.02 26.17
C PRO A 367 -23.52 15.05 27.21
N ASP A 368 -22.79 15.13 28.33
CA ASP A 368 -23.00 16.15 29.34
C ASP A 368 -22.70 17.53 28.76
N PHE A 369 -21.53 17.65 28.16
CA PHE A 369 -21.08 18.84 27.45
C PHE A 369 -20.40 18.48 26.14
N VAL A 370 -20.58 19.33 25.13
CA VAL A 370 -19.80 19.26 23.89
C VAL A 370 -18.98 20.52 23.77
N PHE A 371 -17.66 20.38 23.68
CA PHE A 371 -16.82 21.47 23.21
C PHE A 371 -16.77 21.43 21.67
N ILE A 372 -17.16 22.53 21.04
CA ILE A 372 -17.04 22.73 19.59
C ILE A 372 -16.10 23.90 19.34
N CYS A 373 -14.91 23.61 18.81
CA CYS A 373 -13.95 24.66 18.47
C CYS A 373 -14.46 25.51 17.31
N GLU A 374 -14.61 26.81 17.49
CA GLU A 374 -15.11 27.72 16.45
C GLU A 374 -14.18 27.79 15.22
N LYS A 375 -12.86 27.59 15.41
CA LYS A 375 -11.86 27.70 14.33
C LYS A 375 -11.69 26.43 13.53
N THR A 376 -11.62 25.28 14.22
CA THR A 376 -11.27 24.00 13.59
C THR A 376 -12.47 23.08 13.42
N ASN A 377 -13.57 23.39 14.10
CA ASN A 377 -14.73 22.52 14.26
C ASN A 377 -14.39 21.16 14.91
N LEU A 378 -13.29 21.10 15.66
CA LEU A 378 -12.97 19.97 16.55
C LEU A 378 -14.11 19.79 17.56
N HIS A 379 -14.54 18.54 17.76
CA HIS A 379 -15.55 18.18 18.75
C HIS A 379 -14.93 17.35 19.87
N ILE A 380 -15.25 17.70 21.10
CA ILE A 380 -14.89 16.94 22.29
C ILE A 380 -16.17 16.66 23.07
N ASP A 381 -16.47 15.38 23.25
CA ASP A 381 -17.42 14.83 24.21
C ASP A 381 -16.80 14.92 25.61
N ILE A 382 -17.46 15.63 26.53
CA ILE A 382 -16.98 15.84 27.90
C ILE A 382 -18.04 15.32 28.87
N GLU A 383 -17.68 14.29 29.64
CA GLU A 383 -18.57 13.62 30.61
C GLU A 383 -18.10 13.82 32.06
N VAL A 384 -19.07 13.84 32.98
CA VAL A 384 -18.87 13.77 34.42
C VAL A 384 -19.45 12.46 34.94
N ASP A 385 -18.57 11.48 35.15
CA ASP A 385 -18.98 10.14 35.52
C ASP A 385 -19.22 10.01 37.02
N GLU A 386 -20.33 9.34 37.33
CA GLU A 386 -20.86 9.21 38.67
C GLU A 386 -21.10 7.73 38.97
N PRO A 387 -20.75 7.24 40.17
CA PRO A 387 -20.85 5.81 40.44
C PRO A 387 -22.28 5.28 40.36
N TYR A 388 -23.27 6.09 40.77
CA TYR A 388 -24.68 5.70 40.81
C TYR A 388 -25.59 6.91 40.60
N SER A 389 -26.83 6.68 40.15
CA SER A 389 -27.83 7.72 39.96
C SER A 389 -28.40 8.24 41.29
N LEU A 390 -28.53 9.57 41.44
CA LEU A 390 -29.03 10.18 42.67
C LEU A 390 -30.48 9.81 43.02
N ILE A 391 -31.31 9.46 42.04
CA ILE A 391 -32.75 9.28 42.23
C ILE A 391 -33.07 7.86 42.70
N ASP A 392 -32.67 6.88 41.91
CA ASP A 392 -32.97 5.46 42.07
C ASP A 392 -31.81 4.68 42.68
N LYS A 393 -30.66 5.32 42.91
CA LYS A 393 -29.51 4.75 43.62
C LYS A 393 -28.90 3.54 42.90
N THR A 394 -29.14 3.42 41.59
CA THR A 394 -28.62 2.34 40.75
C THR A 394 -27.22 2.69 40.22
N PRO A 395 -26.29 1.72 40.12
CA PRO A 395 -25.01 1.91 39.44
C PRO A 395 -25.20 2.30 37.96
N ILE A 396 -24.50 3.32 37.49
CA ILE A 396 -24.66 3.85 36.11
C ILE A 396 -23.35 3.87 35.31
N HIS A 397 -22.24 4.31 35.91
CA HIS A 397 -20.92 4.34 35.27
C HIS A 397 -19.98 3.41 36.00
N TYR A 398 -19.66 2.28 35.38
CA TYR A 398 -18.77 1.27 35.94
C TYR A 398 -18.04 0.52 34.82
N ILE A 399 -16.99 -0.22 35.18
CA ILE A 399 -16.19 -1.04 34.25
C ILE A 399 -17.09 -2.10 33.60
N ASN A 400 -17.03 -2.25 32.27
CA ASN A 400 -17.89 -3.12 31.46
C ASN A 400 -19.38 -2.72 31.41
N SER A 401 -19.70 -1.46 31.70
CA SER A 401 -21.00 -0.87 31.36
C SER A 401 -21.09 -0.55 29.85
N ASN A 402 -22.25 -0.05 29.39
CA ASN A 402 -22.44 0.37 28.00
C ASN A 402 -21.62 1.62 27.60
N ASP A 403 -20.82 2.18 28.51
CA ASP A 403 -19.96 3.33 28.26
C ASP A 403 -18.93 3.05 27.15
N ASP A 404 -18.43 1.83 27.01
CA ASP A 404 -17.42 1.51 25.99
C ASP A 404 -18.02 1.55 24.58
N GLU A 405 -19.26 1.09 24.39
CA GLU A 405 -19.99 1.21 23.12
C GLU A 405 -20.26 2.68 22.76
N ARG A 406 -20.69 3.47 23.76
CA ARG A 406 -20.89 4.92 23.63
C ARG A 406 -19.59 5.60 23.19
N ASN A 407 -18.49 5.34 23.89
CA ASN A 407 -17.18 5.92 23.62
C ASN A 407 -16.71 5.60 22.18
N ASN A 408 -16.82 4.32 21.78
CA ASN A 408 -16.47 3.89 20.44
C ASN A 408 -17.28 4.63 19.37
N CYS A 409 -18.57 4.86 19.62
CA CYS A 409 -19.41 5.58 18.68
C CYS A 409 -18.97 7.05 18.46
N PHE A 410 -18.59 7.75 19.53
CA PHE A 410 -18.03 9.10 19.42
C PHE A 410 -16.69 9.09 18.66
N ILE A 411 -15.81 8.15 18.99
CA ILE A 411 -14.49 7.99 18.34
C ILE A 411 -14.63 7.70 16.85
N GLU A 412 -15.53 6.79 16.47
CA GLU A 412 -15.84 6.46 15.07
C GLU A 412 -16.40 7.66 14.30
N ASN A 413 -17.05 8.61 14.98
CA ASN A 413 -17.52 9.87 14.39
C ASN A 413 -16.49 11.00 14.47
N ASN A 414 -15.25 10.68 14.85
CA ASN A 414 -14.11 11.58 14.97
C ASN A 414 -14.31 12.68 16.02
N TRP A 415 -14.95 12.33 17.14
CA TRP A 415 -15.01 13.15 18.36
C TRP A 415 -13.97 12.65 19.35
N ILE A 416 -13.31 13.57 20.06
CA ILE A 416 -12.49 13.21 21.22
C ILE A 416 -13.43 12.92 22.38
N VAL A 417 -13.17 11.89 23.17
CA VAL A 417 -13.92 11.57 24.39
C VAL A 417 -13.05 11.90 25.59
N LEU A 418 -13.58 12.70 26.52
CA LEU A 418 -12.92 13.04 27.77
C LEU A 418 -13.90 12.86 28.93
N ARG A 419 -13.60 11.95 29.85
CA ARG A 419 -14.47 11.66 30.99
C ARG A 419 -13.72 11.90 32.29
N PHE A 420 -14.31 12.68 33.18
CA PHE A 420 -13.80 12.90 34.53
C PHE A 420 -14.69 12.19 35.53
N SER A 421 -14.16 11.73 36.66
CA SER A 421 -15.03 11.36 37.77
C SER A 421 -15.66 12.59 38.42
N GLU A 422 -16.82 12.42 39.04
CA GLU A 422 -17.46 13.46 39.86
C GLU A 422 -16.49 14.01 40.92
N VAL A 423 -15.69 13.13 41.54
CA VAL A 423 -14.69 13.49 42.56
C VAL A 423 -13.61 14.41 41.98
N GLN A 424 -13.11 14.11 40.78
CA GLN A 424 -12.14 14.96 40.07
C GLN A 424 -12.73 16.34 39.79
N VAL A 425 -13.96 16.39 39.29
CA VAL A 425 -14.66 17.65 38.99
C VAL A 425 -14.87 18.49 40.25
N LEU A 426 -15.34 17.89 41.34
CA LEU A 426 -15.65 18.62 42.57
C LEU A 426 -14.38 19.11 43.30
N ASN A 427 -13.33 18.28 43.34
CA ASN A 427 -12.13 18.58 44.14
C ASN A 427 -11.02 19.29 43.35
N ASN A 428 -10.98 19.13 42.03
CA ASN A 428 -9.86 19.59 41.19
C ASN A 428 -10.36 20.28 39.90
N VAL A 429 -11.46 21.03 39.96
CA VAL A 429 -12.11 21.66 38.78
C VAL A 429 -11.14 22.44 37.88
N ASN A 430 -10.21 23.19 38.46
CA ASN A 430 -9.24 23.98 37.69
C ASN A 430 -8.29 23.07 36.89
N ASN A 431 -7.88 21.94 37.46
CA ASN A 431 -7.04 20.96 36.79
C ASN A 431 -7.84 20.25 35.67
N CYS A 432 -9.13 19.96 35.87
CA CYS A 432 -9.99 19.45 34.79
C CYS A 432 -10.05 20.42 33.60
N ILE A 433 -10.20 21.72 33.88
CA ILE A 433 -10.19 22.79 32.86
C ILE A 433 -8.83 22.84 32.13
N GLU A 434 -7.72 22.73 32.86
CA GLU A 434 -6.37 22.71 32.30
C GLU A 434 -6.14 21.50 31.38
N VAL A 435 -6.67 20.32 31.74
CA VAL A 435 -6.61 19.12 30.88
C VAL A 435 -7.30 19.38 29.54
N ILE A 436 -8.51 19.97 29.55
CA ILE A 436 -9.25 20.31 28.32
C ILE A 436 -8.43 21.30 27.46
N GLU A 437 -7.87 22.34 28.09
CA GLU A 437 -7.03 23.32 27.39
C GLU A 437 -5.77 22.69 26.80
N ASN A 438 -5.10 21.79 27.52
CA ASN A 438 -3.92 21.07 27.06
C ASN A 438 -4.24 20.17 25.86
N ILE A 439 -5.39 19.48 25.87
CA ILE A 439 -5.86 18.70 24.72
C ILE A 439 -6.04 19.63 23.51
N ILE A 440 -6.82 20.70 23.65
CA ILE A 440 -7.10 21.65 22.56
C ILE A 440 -5.79 22.23 22.00
N ASN A 441 -4.87 22.65 22.86
CA ASN A 441 -3.59 23.20 22.46
C ASN A 441 -2.70 22.17 21.76
N SER A 442 -2.67 20.93 22.26
CA SER A 442 -1.91 19.82 21.65
C SER A 442 -2.42 19.52 20.24
N ILE A 443 -3.74 19.39 20.07
CA ILE A 443 -4.34 19.19 18.74
C ILE A 443 -4.10 20.39 17.83
N ASN A 444 -4.26 21.63 18.30
CA ASN A 444 -4.02 22.81 17.46
C ASN A 444 -2.55 22.95 17.04
N ASN A 445 -1.61 22.60 17.92
CA ASN A 445 -0.18 22.67 17.67
C ASN A 445 0.39 21.42 16.98
N ARG A 446 -0.46 20.43 16.68
CA ARG A 446 -0.06 19.13 16.12
C ARG A 446 1.02 18.44 16.97
N THR A 447 0.77 18.35 18.27
CA THR A 447 1.61 17.60 19.21
C THR A 447 0.73 16.65 20.02
N LEU A 448 1.27 15.50 20.44
CA LEU A 448 0.58 14.57 21.36
C LEU A 448 1.08 14.68 22.81
N ASN A 449 1.73 15.80 23.15
CA ASN A 449 2.23 16.07 24.50
C ASN A 449 1.09 16.54 25.41
N ILE A 450 0.11 15.67 25.63
CA ILE A 450 -1.05 15.94 26.48
C ILE A 450 -0.67 15.60 27.92
N ASN A 451 -0.37 16.63 28.70
CA ASN A 451 -0.09 16.46 30.11
C ASN A 451 -1.39 16.49 30.92
N ILE A 452 -1.64 15.39 31.63
CA ILE A 452 -2.79 15.22 32.51
C ILE A 452 -2.33 15.48 33.95
N PHE A 453 -2.46 16.72 34.41
CA PHE A 453 -2.06 17.15 35.75
C PHE A 453 -3.24 17.12 36.73
N ILE A 454 -3.88 15.96 36.89
CA ILE A 454 -4.94 15.75 37.87
C ILE A 454 -4.74 14.40 38.56
N PRO A 455 -5.03 14.26 39.87
CA PRO A 455 -4.98 12.97 40.53
C PRO A 455 -5.86 11.96 39.81
N LYS A 456 -5.30 10.78 39.51
CA LYS A 456 -6.07 9.67 38.96
C LYS A 456 -7.11 9.21 39.98
N ASP A 457 -8.28 8.84 39.49
CA ASP A 457 -9.34 8.24 40.29
C ASP A 457 -9.73 6.91 39.65
N SER A 458 -9.87 5.85 40.44
CA SER A 458 -10.17 4.53 39.90
C SER A 458 -11.58 4.51 39.31
N ARG A 459 -11.76 3.84 38.18
CA ARG A 459 -13.09 3.48 37.70
C ARG A 459 -13.71 2.47 38.66
N TRP A 460 -15.00 2.60 38.88
CA TRP A 460 -15.73 1.72 39.80
C TRP A 460 -16.09 0.41 39.12
N THR A 461 -16.00 -0.71 39.84
CA THR A 461 -16.78 -1.90 39.48
C THR A 461 -18.26 -1.69 39.80
N TYR A 462 -19.12 -2.58 39.29
CA TYR A 462 -20.54 -2.55 39.62
C TYR A 462 -20.78 -2.66 41.14
N GLU A 463 -20.03 -3.53 41.82
CA GLU A 463 -20.11 -3.74 43.27
C GLU A 463 -19.66 -2.52 44.06
N GLU A 464 -18.57 -1.86 43.64
CA GLU A 464 -18.07 -0.64 44.27
C GLU A 464 -19.09 0.51 44.14
N ALA A 465 -19.64 0.69 42.93
CA ALA A 465 -20.70 1.66 42.68
C ALA A 465 -21.94 1.40 43.56
N LEU A 466 -22.31 0.14 43.74
CA LEU A 466 -23.41 -0.27 44.60
C LEU A 466 -23.12 0.03 46.09
N VAL A 467 -21.90 -0.23 46.56
CA VAL A 467 -21.47 0.11 47.93
C VAL A 467 -21.49 1.63 48.14
N HIS A 468 -20.96 2.42 47.20
CA HIS A 468 -21.01 3.88 47.25
C HIS A 468 -22.45 4.41 47.31
N SER A 469 -23.38 3.73 46.64
CA SER A 469 -24.80 4.05 46.68
C SER A 469 -25.39 3.85 48.08
N TYR A 470 -25.13 2.71 48.72
CA TYR A 470 -25.57 2.43 50.09
C TYR A 470 -24.96 3.36 51.14
N GLN A 471 -23.72 3.80 50.92
CA GLN A 471 -23.01 4.70 51.82
C GLN A 471 -23.36 6.18 51.61
N ASP A 472 -24.26 6.51 50.67
CA ASP A 472 -24.58 7.89 50.30
C ASP A 472 -23.32 8.71 49.94
N TYR A 473 -22.36 8.09 49.26
CA TYR A 473 -21.05 8.67 48.94
C TYR A 473 -21.10 10.05 48.25
N ARG A 474 -22.17 10.35 47.50
CA ARG A 474 -22.36 11.59 46.72
C ARG A 474 -23.06 12.72 47.51
N LYS A 475 -23.29 12.58 48.83
CA LYS A 475 -24.05 13.58 49.63
C LYS A 475 -23.22 14.77 50.10
#